data_AF-A0A523D2Z4-F1
#
_entry.id   AF-A0A523D2Z4-F1
#
_cell.length_a   1.000
_cell.length_b   1.000
_cell.length_c   1.000
_cell.angle_alpha   90.00
_cell.angle_beta   90.00
_cell.angle_gamma   90.00
#
_symmetry.space_group_name_H-M   'P 1'
#
loop_
_entity.id
_entity.type
_entity.pdbx_description
1 polymer ?
#
loop_
_entity_poly.entity_id
_entity_poly.type
_entity_poly.pdbx_seq_one_letter_code
_entity_poly.pdbx_strand_id
1 'polypeptide(L)' 'MTTKCPRKLLAYYLSDKLDVDDQLIFFAHLDDCPECWDEVYNAVKAQHPHYYKTKSRLKISDKEIKQFEHKERAIEVA' A
#
# COMPACT_ATOMS: atom_id res chain seq x y z
N MET A 1 7.75 19.74 20.14
CA MET A 1 7.58 20.97 19.34
C MET A 1 6.40 20.75 18.42
N THR A 2 5.36 21.58 18.48
CA THR A 2 4.19 21.49 17.59
C THR A 2 4.55 22.09 16.24
N THR A 3 5.35 21.37 15.47
CA THR A 3 5.62 21.71 14.07
C THR A 3 4.31 21.56 13.32
N LYS A 4 3.68 22.69 12.96
CA LYS A 4 2.50 22.72 12.10
C LYS A 4 2.83 21.89 10.84
N CYS A 5 2.20 20.72 10.68
CA CYS A 5 2.37 19.85 9.52
C CYS A 5 2.24 20.71 8.23
N PRO A 6 3.25 20.71 7.35
CA PRO A 6 3.28 21.57 6.17
C PRO A 6 2.34 21.02 5.09
N ARG A 7 1.04 21.24 5.26
CA ARG A 7 -0.02 20.76 4.35
C ARG A 7 0.19 21.16 2.88
N LYS A 8 0.84 22.30 2.64
CA LYS A 8 1.21 22.72 1.28
C LYS A 8 2.25 21.78 0.66
N LEU A 9 3.30 21.42 1.39
CA LEU A 9 4.34 20.51 0.90
C LEU A 9 3.74 19.13 0.61
N LEU A 10 2.85 18.62 1.48
CA LEU A 10 2.13 17.38 1.23
C LEU A 10 1.33 17.42 -0.08
N ALA A 11 0.56 18.49 -0.31
CA ALA A 11 -0.25 18.62 -1.52
C ALA A 11 0.62 18.69 -2.80
N TYR A 12 1.75 19.40 -2.74
CA TYR A 12 2.70 19.47 -3.84
C TYR A 12 3.44 18.15 -4.07
N TYR A 13 3.82 17.45 -3.01
CA TYR A 13 4.42 16.11 -3.06
C TYR A 13 3.49 15.10 -3.73
N LEU A 14 2.21 15.05 -3.31
CA LEU A 14 1.20 14.18 -3.92
C LEU A 14 0.85 14.55 -5.37
N SER A 15 1.15 15.79 -5.78
CA SER A 15 0.92 16.27 -7.15
C SER A 15 2.17 16.17 -8.04
N ASP A 16 3.28 15.63 -7.53
CA ASP A 16 4.60 15.57 -8.19
C ASP A 16 5.10 16.94 -8.69
N LYS A 17 4.79 17.99 -7.92
CA LYS A 17 5.14 19.40 -8.22
C LYS A 17 6.14 19.98 -7.23
N LEU A 18 6.69 19.13 -6.36
CA LEU A 18 7.61 19.56 -5.33
C LEU A 18 9.03 19.52 -5.86
N ASP A 19 9.74 20.64 -5.73
CA ASP A 19 11.15 20.72 -6.12
C ASP A 19 12.03 19.84 -5.22
N VAL A 20 13.22 19.49 -5.69
CA VAL A 20 14.12 18.53 -5.03
C VAL A 20 14.55 19.02 -3.64
N ASP A 21 14.82 20.33 -3.50
CA ASP A 21 15.20 20.92 -2.21
C ASP A 21 14.02 20.87 -1.21
N ASP A 22 12.81 21.15 -1.68
CA ASP A 22 11.59 21.07 -0.86
C ASP A 22 11.23 19.63 -0.51
N GLN A 23 11.52 18.65 -1.38
CA GLN A 23 11.37 17.22 -1.09
C GLN A 23 12.27 16.78 0.07
N LEU A 24 13.54 17.21 0.07
CA LEU A 24 14.48 16.91 1.16
C LEU A 24 13.98 17.46 2.51
N ILE A 25 13.50 18.71 2.52
CA ILE A 25 12.93 19.33 3.73
C ILE A 25 11.68 18.57 4.18
N PHE A 26 10.83 18.16 3.24
CA PHE A 26 9.62 17.40 3.55
C PHE A 26 9.94 16.00 4.11
N PHE A 27 10.94 15.30 3.57
CA PHE A 27 11.37 14.00 4.09
C PHE A 27 11.97 14.09 5.49
N ALA A 28 12.80 15.10 5.75
CA ALA A 28 13.31 15.33 7.10
C ALA A 28 12.16 15.57 8.11
N HIS A 29 11.08 16.23 7.67
CA HIS A 29 9.89 16.39 8.52
C HIS A 29 9.11 15.09 8.74
N LEU A 30 9.03 14.22 7.73
CA LEU A 30 8.33 12.93 7.85
C LEU A 30 8.98 12.00 8.87
N ASP A 31 10.30 12.03 9.01
CA ASP A 31 11.02 11.23 10.01
C ASP A 31 10.64 11.63 11.44
N ASP A 32 10.37 12.91 11.68
CA ASP A 32 10.00 13.44 12.99
C ASP A 32 8.47 13.46 13.24
N CYS A 33 7.65 13.34 12.19
CA CYS A 33 6.20 13.51 12.27
C CYS A 33 5.41 12.29 11.77
N PRO A 34 5.01 11.37 12.69
CA PRO A 34 4.28 10.16 12.31
C PRO A 34 2.88 10.44 11.73
N GLU A 35 2.22 11.53 12.14
CA GLU A 35 0.92 11.91 11.59
C GLU A 35 1.00 12.27 10.09
N CYS A 36 2.01 13.08 9.73
CA CYS A 36 2.25 13.47 8.34
C CYS A 36 2.68 12.24 7.49
N TRP A 37 3.38 11.26 8.07
CA TRP A 37 3.66 9.98 7.41
C TRP A 37 2.37 9.19 7.18
N ASP A 38 1.52 8.99 8.19
CA ASP A 38 0.25 8.28 7.99
C ASP A 38 -0.61 8.89 6.87
N GLU A 39 -0.65 10.23 6.74
CA GLU A 39 -1.32 10.89 5.63
C GLU A 39 -0.71 10.54 4.25
N VAL A 40 0.62 10.61 4.11
CA VAL A 40 1.31 10.21 2.87
C VAL A 40 1.07 8.74 2.55
N TYR A 41 1.18 7.85 3.55
CA TYR A 41 0.95 6.42 3.39
C TYR A 41 -0.45 6.15 2.85
N ASN A 42 -1.47 6.73 3.47
CA ASN A 42 -2.85 6.55 3.08
C ASN A 42 -3.14 7.13 1.70
N ALA A 43 -2.55 8.28 1.35
CA ALA A 43 -2.69 8.87 0.03
C ALA A 43 -2.06 8.00 -1.07
N VAL A 44 -0.83 7.51 -0.86
CA VAL A 44 -0.14 6.61 -1.81
C VAL A 44 -0.89 5.28 -1.92
N LYS A 45 -1.37 4.75 -0.80
CA LYS A 45 -2.20 3.53 -0.76
C LYS A 45 -3.50 3.69 -1.54
N ALA A 46 -4.15 4.86 -1.46
CA ALA A 46 -5.36 5.16 -2.22
C ALA A 46 -5.09 5.33 -3.72
N GLN A 47 -3.94 5.88 -4.11
CA GLN A 47 -3.52 5.96 -5.52
C GLN A 47 -3.21 4.58 -6.12
N HIS A 48 -2.79 3.63 -5.29
CA HIS A 48 -2.38 2.29 -5.69
C HIS A 48 -3.20 1.16 -5.05
N PRO A 49 -4.54 1.11 -5.20
CA PRO A 49 -5.38 0.12 -4.51
C PRO A 49 -5.01 -1.33 -4.83
N HIS A 50 -4.44 -1.58 -6.01
CA HIS A 50 -4.02 -2.91 -6.46
C HIS A 50 -2.85 -3.49 -5.65
N TYR A 51 -1.96 -2.64 -5.13
CA TYR A 51 -0.82 -3.07 -4.32
C TYR A 51 -1.21 -3.37 -2.87
N TYR A 52 -2.27 -2.73 -2.37
CA TYR A 52 -2.67 -2.80 -0.97
C TYR A 52 -4.01 -3.50 -0.73
N LYS A 53 -4.67 -4.01 -1.79
CA LYS A 53 -5.79 -4.94 -1.64
C LYS A 53 -5.24 -6.21 -1.01
N THR A 54 -5.49 -6.38 0.29
CA THR A 54 -5.53 -7.71 0.91
C THR A 54 -6.50 -8.52 0.07
N LYS A 55 -6.00 -9.60 -0.54
CA LYS A 55 -6.82 -10.54 -1.33
C LYS A 55 -8.10 -10.78 -0.55
N SER A 56 -9.20 -10.20 -1.02
CA SER A 56 -10.55 -10.51 -0.53
C SER A 56 -10.59 -12.03 -0.55
N ARG A 57 -10.76 -12.67 0.62
CA ARG A 57 -10.76 -14.14 0.77
C ARG A 57 -11.31 -14.73 -0.52
N LEU A 58 -10.43 -15.33 -1.34
CA LEU A 58 -10.87 -16.08 -2.49
C LEU A 58 -11.84 -17.10 -1.89
N LYS A 59 -13.14 -16.94 -2.15
CA LYS A 59 -14.12 -17.95 -1.82
C LYS A 59 -13.85 -19.10 -2.77
N ILE A 60 -12.78 -19.84 -2.50
CA ILE A 60 -12.54 -21.13 -3.11
C ILE A 60 -13.76 -21.93 -2.70
N SER A 61 -14.61 -22.24 -3.67
CA SER A 61 -15.77 -23.07 -3.43
C SER A 61 -15.25 -24.46 -3.04
N ASP A 62 -15.87 -25.15 -2.07
CA ASP A 62 -15.47 -26.53 -1.70
C ASP A 62 -15.41 -27.49 -2.90
N LYS A 63 -16.10 -27.14 -3.99
CA LYS A 63 -16.03 -27.84 -5.28
C LYS A 63 -14.67 -27.73 -5.97
N GLU A 64 -13.98 -26.60 -5.85
CA GLU A 64 -12.65 -26.39 -6.44
C GLU A 64 -11.59 -27.14 -5.62
N ILE A 65 -11.70 -27.16 -4.29
CA ILE A 65 -10.77 -27.90 -3.40
C ILE A 65 -10.78 -29.41 -3.74
N LYS A 66 -11.97 -30.00 -3.90
CA LYS A 66 -12.11 -31.42 -4.28
C LYS A 66 -11.52 -31.76 -5.66
N GLN A 67 -11.48 -30.80 -6.58
CA GLN A 67 -10.87 -31.01 -7.90
C GLN A 67 -9.34 -31.04 -7.83
N PHE A 68 -8.73 -30.32 -6.90
CA PHE A 68 -7.29 -30.39 -6.67
C PHE A 68 -6.90 -31.72 -5.99
N GLU A 69 -7.63 -32.16 -4.97
CA GLU A 69 -7.38 -33.46 -4.29
C GLU A 69 -7.48 -34.67 -5.26
N HIS A 70 -8.42 -34.62 -6.20
CA HIS A 70 -8.58 -35.68 -7.19
C HIS A 70 -7.47 -35.68 -8.26
N LYS A 71 -6.88 -34.51 -8.55
CA LYS A 71 -5.72 -34.40 -9.45
C LYS A 71 -4.44 -34.90 -8.79
N GLU A 72 -4.22 -34.61 -7.51
CA GLU A 72 -3.02 -35.09 -6.78
C GLU A 72 -2.99 -36.63 -6.69
N ARG A 73 -4.11 -37.28 -6.37
CA ARG A 73 -4.20 -38.76 -6.36
C ARG A 73 -3.99 -39.41 -7.72
N ALA A 74 -4.30 -38.72 -8.82
CA ALA A 74 -4.07 -39.24 -10.16
C ALA A 74 -2.59 -39.19 -10.56
N ILE A 75 -1.80 -38.31 -9.94
CA ILE A 75 -0.37 -38.15 -10.18
C ILE A 75 0.45 -39.15 -9.33
N GLU A 76 -0.01 -39.50 -8.12
CA GLU A 76 0.66 -40.48 -7.25
C GLU A 76 0.51 -41.95 -7.72
N VAL A 77 -0.42 -42.24 -8.64
CA VAL A 77 -0.74 -43.60 -9.11
C VAL A 77 -0.27 -43.85 -10.56
N ALA A 78 0.37 -42.88 -11.19
CA ALA A 78 0.99 -42.99 -12.53
C ALA A 78 2.51 -43.19 -12.42
#